data_AF-A0A7J8ZCQ0-F1
#
_entry.id   AF-A0A7J8ZCQ0-F1
#
_cell.length_a   1.000
_cell.length_b   1.000
_cell.length_c   1.000
_cell.angle_alpha   90.00
_cell.angle_beta   90.00
_cell.angle_gamma   90.00
#
_symmetry.space_group_name_H-M   'P 1'
#
loop_
_entity.id
_entity.type
_entity.pdbx_description
1 polymer ?
#
loop_
_entity_poly.entity_id
_entity_poly.type
_entity_poly.pdbx_seq_one_letter_code
_entity_poly.pdbx_strand_id
1 'polypeptide(L)'
;MAEVILHIYDVTNSGSDKTNNTIVHINKIFKDRIGLGGIFHSAIQVYGDDEWSFGFCEQGSGVFCCPSRKNPLYTYREFMVLGRTNSSVFKVNQILCELSREWPGTSYDLLSKNCNHFCDELCERLGVQKLPGKLKIC
;
A
#
# COMPACT_ATOMS: atom_id res chain seq x y z
N MET A 1 -6.75 -5.18 22.05
CA MET A 1 -6.70 -5.83 20.73
C MET A 1 -7.41 -4.95 19.72
N ALA A 2 -6.84 -4.79 18.52
CA ALA A 2 -7.46 -4.06 17.41
C ALA A 2 -7.40 -4.90 16.13
N GLU A 3 -8.36 -4.69 15.23
CA GLU A 3 -8.37 -5.33 13.92
C GLU A 3 -7.35 -4.67 13.00
N VAL A 4 -6.65 -5.48 12.22
CA VAL A 4 -5.80 -4.99 11.14
C VAL A 4 -6.55 -5.21 9.83
N ILE A 5 -6.87 -4.11 9.16
CA ILE A 5 -7.73 -4.07 7.98
C ILE A 5 -6.87 -3.67 6.78
N LEU A 6 -6.92 -4.47 5.73
CA LEU A 6 -6.36 -4.19 4.42
C LEU A 6 -7.42 -3.53 3.56
N HIS A 7 -7.13 -2.34 3.02
CA HIS A 7 -7.93 -1.70 1.98
C HIS A 7 -7.27 -1.94 0.63
N ILE A 8 -8.08 -2.31 -0.36
CA ILE A 8 -7.66 -2.62 -1.72
C ILE A 8 -8.29 -1.60 -2.67
N TYR A 9 -7.46 -1.07 -3.55
CA TYR A 9 -7.85 -0.10 -4.57
C TYR A 9 -7.44 -0.57 -5.97
N ASP A 10 -8.29 -0.34 -6.94
CA ASP A 10 -7.96 -0.47 -8.35
C ASP A 10 -7.11 0.73 -8.79
N VAL A 11 -5.98 0.46 -9.44
CA VAL A 11 -5.21 1.49 -10.15
C VAL A 11 -5.91 1.73 -11.48
N THR A 12 -6.90 2.62 -11.49
CA THR A 12 -7.68 2.91 -12.70
C THR A 12 -6.86 3.70 -13.71
N ASN A 13 -6.87 3.26 -14.96
CA ASN A 13 -6.41 4.03 -16.10
C ASN A 13 -7.52 5.03 -16.46
N SER A 14 -7.69 6.10 -15.69
CA SER A 14 -8.57 7.18 -16.10
C SER A 14 -7.88 7.93 -17.25
N GLY A 15 -8.31 7.62 -18.48
CA GLY A 15 -7.77 8.14 -19.74
C GLY A 15 -7.72 9.67 -19.78
N SER A 16 -6.65 10.24 -19.24
CA SER A 16 -6.32 11.65 -19.33
C SER A 16 -4.92 11.77 -19.88
N ASP A 17 -4.83 12.41 -21.05
CA ASP A 17 -3.60 12.77 -21.77
C ASP A 17 -2.76 13.80 -21.00
N LYS A 18 -2.38 13.47 -19.77
CA LYS A 18 -1.39 14.22 -18.98
C LYS A 18 -0.33 13.23 -18.50
N THR A 19 0.58 12.96 -19.43
CA THR A 19 1.77 12.14 -19.29
C THR A 19 2.59 12.49 -18.05
N ASN A 20 2.59 11.61 -17.06
CA ASN A 20 3.63 11.47 -16.04
C ASN A 20 4.47 10.22 -16.34
N ASN A 21 5.79 10.27 -16.09
CA ASN A 21 6.73 9.16 -16.32
C ASN A 21 6.30 7.83 -15.66
N THR A 22 5.50 7.90 -14.59
CA THR A 22 4.90 6.76 -13.89
C THR A 22 3.91 5.99 -14.76
N ILE A 23 3.10 6.68 -15.58
CA ILE A 23 2.07 6.06 -16.44
C ILE A 23 2.72 5.26 -17.58
N VAL A 24 3.86 5.71 -18.11
CA VAL A 24 4.58 5.01 -19.19
C VAL A 24 5.11 3.65 -18.71
N HIS A 25 5.61 3.59 -17.47
CA HIS A 25 6.06 2.32 -16.86
C HIS A 25 4.89 1.40 -16.52
N ILE A 26 3.79 1.95 -16.00
CA ILE A 26 2.57 1.20 -15.70
C ILE A 26 1.97 0.60 -16.98
N ASN A 27 1.88 1.37 -18.07
CA ASN A 27 1.36 0.89 -19.35
C ASN A 27 2.20 -0.23 -19.96
N LYS A 28 3.53 -0.21 -19.76
CA LYS A 28 4.43 -1.26 -20.23
C LYS A 28 4.23 -2.57 -19.44
N ILE A 29 4.11 -2.48 -18.13
CA ILE A 29 3.85 -3.65 -17.26
C ILE A 29 2.43 -4.21 -17.46
N PHE A 30 1.43 -3.33 -17.64
CA PHE A 30 0.05 -3.75 -17.91
C PHE A 30 -0.04 -4.62 -19.16
N LYS A 31 0.64 -4.24 -20.25
CA LYS A 31 0.62 -5.03 -21.49
C LYS A 31 1.15 -6.45 -21.33
N ASP A 32 2.09 -6.67 -20.42
CA ASP A 32 2.78 -7.95 -20.27
C ASP A 32 2.11 -8.90 -19.25
N ARG A 33 1.18 -8.42 -18.40
CA ARG A 33 0.70 -9.18 -17.22
C ARG A 33 -0.81 -9.27 -16.98
N ILE A 34 -1.65 -8.79 -17.89
CA ILE A 34 -3.14 -8.84 -17.82
C ILE A 34 -3.73 -10.28 -17.67
N GLY A 35 -2.93 -11.34 -17.73
CA GLY A 35 -3.40 -12.72 -17.57
C GLY A 35 -3.60 -13.23 -16.12
N LEU A 36 -3.07 -12.57 -15.08
CA LEU A 36 -2.94 -13.20 -13.74
C LEU A 36 -3.43 -12.39 -12.51
N GLY A 37 -3.91 -11.17 -12.68
CA GLY A 37 -4.39 -10.31 -11.58
C GLY A 37 -3.83 -8.90 -11.69
N GLY A 38 -4.69 -7.89 -11.60
CA GLY A 38 -4.32 -6.48 -11.86
C GLY A 38 -3.30 -5.89 -10.87
N ILE A 39 -2.79 -4.70 -11.19
CA ILE A 39 -1.97 -3.90 -10.28
C ILE A 39 -2.91 -3.24 -9.26
N PHE A 40 -2.93 -3.75 -8.03
CA PHE A 40 -3.72 -3.18 -6.93
C PHE A 40 -2.84 -2.31 -6.04
N HIS A 41 -3.43 -1.23 -5.52
CA HIS A 41 -2.86 -0.46 -4.42
C HIS A 41 -3.45 -0.96 -3.09
N SER A 42 -2.58 -1.12 -2.10
CA SER A 42 -2.94 -1.61 -0.77
C SER A 42 -2.62 -0.60 0.31
N ALA A 43 -3.46 -0.52 1.34
CA ALA A 43 -3.22 0.28 2.54
C ALA A 43 -3.68 -0.48 3.80
N ILE A 44 -3.02 -0.25 4.94
CA ILE A 44 -3.34 -0.90 6.22
C ILE A 44 -3.94 0.10 7.21
N GLN A 45 -5.09 -0.24 7.77
CA GLN A 45 -5.72 0.45 8.90
C GLN A 45 -5.62 -0.43 10.15
N VAL A 46 -5.35 0.17 11.31
CA VAL A 46 -5.27 -0.55 12.60
C VAL A 46 -6.09 0.14 13.68
N TYR A 47 -5.82 1.43 13.90
CA TYR A 47 -6.49 2.26 14.90
C TYR A 47 -6.98 3.55 14.25
N GLY A 48 -8.13 4.04 14.71
CA GLY A 48 -8.75 5.25 14.19
C GLY A 48 -9.20 5.08 12.74
N ASP A 49 -9.32 6.21 12.04
CA ASP A 49 -9.87 6.27 10.68
C ASP A 49 -8.81 6.39 9.59
N ASP A 50 -7.52 6.38 9.95
CA ASP A 50 -6.41 6.53 9.01
C ASP A 50 -5.88 5.17 8.53
N GLU A 51 -5.54 5.13 7.24
CA GLU A 51 -4.84 4.02 6.60
C GLU A 51 -3.42 4.43 6.20
N TRP A 52 -2.52 3.45 6.17
CA TRP A 52 -1.09 3.63 5.92
C TRP A 52 -0.66 2.87 4.69
N SER A 53 0.12 3.53 3.83
CA SER A 53 0.67 2.91 2.62
C SER A 53 2.03 3.52 2.27
N PHE A 54 2.60 3.06 1.16
CA PHE A 54 3.89 3.46 0.64
C PHE A 54 3.79 3.90 -0.82
N GLY A 55 4.43 5.02 -1.14
CA GLY A 55 4.42 5.65 -2.45
C GLY A 55 5.73 6.37 -2.77
N PHE A 56 5.90 6.72 -4.05
CA PHE A 56 7.03 7.53 -4.48
C PHE A 56 6.92 8.97 -3.96
N CYS A 57 8.04 9.51 -3.47
CA CYS A 57 8.23 10.92 -3.14
C CYS A 57 9.71 11.27 -3.42
N GLU A 58 9.97 12.46 -3.97
CA GLU A 58 11.33 12.89 -4.31
C GLU A 58 12.21 13.13 -3.06
N GLN A 59 11.60 13.44 -1.92
CA GLN A 59 12.31 13.76 -0.68
C GLN A 59 11.61 13.13 0.53
N GLY A 60 12.39 12.54 1.44
CA GLY A 60 11.89 12.00 2.71
C GLY A 60 11.29 10.59 2.62
N SER A 61 10.37 10.30 3.54
CA SER A 61 9.68 9.01 3.64
C SER A 61 8.66 8.86 2.51
N GLY A 62 8.57 7.65 1.96
CA GLY A 62 7.46 7.29 1.08
C GLY A 62 6.27 6.73 1.85
N VAL A 63 6.42 6.49 3.15
CA VAL A 63 5.31 6.08 4.02
C VAL A 63 4.41 7.29 4.24
N PHE A 64 3.13 7.14 3.92
CA PHE A 64 2.12 8.17 4.09
C PHE A 64 0.86 7.58 4.72
N CYS A 65 0.00 8.47 5.24
CA CYS A 65 -1.32 8.14 5.71
C CYS A 65 -2.38 9.02 5.06
N CYS A 66 -3.60 8.49 4.97
CA CYS A 66 -4.78 9.27 4.61
C CYS A 66 -6.02 8.68 5.29
N PRO A 67 -7.15 9.40 5.32
CA PRO A 67 -8.38 8.82 5.82
C PRO A 67 -8.78 7.59 4.99
N SER A 68 -9.16 6.53 5.68
CA SER A 68 -9.52 5.24 5.10
C SER A 68 -10.57 5.39 4.00
N ARG A 69 -10.38 4.67 2.89
CA ARG A 69 -11.26 4.69 1.70
C ARG A 69 -11.34 6.04 0.96
N LYS A 70 -10.53 7.03 1.34
CA LYS A 70 -10.57 8.38 0.76
C LYS A 70 -9.30 8.77 0.00
N ASN A 71 -8.46 7.81 -0.36
CA ASN A 71 -7.30 8.10 -1.21
C ASN A 71 -7.77 8.59 -2.60
N PRO A 72 -7.52 9.86 -2.97
CA PRO A 72 -8.08 10.43 -4.21
C PRO A 72 -7.38 9.92 -5.47
N LEU A 73 -6.24 9.25 -5.34
CA LEU A 73 -5.44 8.77 -6.48
C LEU A 73 -5.92 7.42 -7.03
N TYR A 74 -6.74 6.68 -6.28
CA TYR A 74 -7.15 5.33 -6.63
C TYR A 74 -8.65 5.13 -6.49
N THR A 75 -9.18 4.09 -7.15
CA THR A 75 -10.59 3.74 -7.02
C THR A 75 -10.73 2.66 -5.96
N TYR A 76 -11.46 2.97 -4.87
CA TYR A 76 -11.68 2.02 -3.79
C TYR A 76 -12.45 0.80 -4.28
N ARG A 77 -11.95 -0.40 -3.97
CA ARG A 77 -12.52 -1.66 -4.40
C ARG A 77 -13.19 -2.38 -3.24
N GLU A 78 -12.41 -2.77 -2.24
CA GLU A 78 -12.88 -3.60 -1.13
C GLU A 78 -11.92 -3.53 0.08
N PHE A 79 -12.30 -4.16 1.19
CA PHE A 79 -11.43 -4.33 2.35
C PHE A 79 -11.46 -5.78 2.85
N MET A 80 -10.41 -6.17 3.58
CA MET A 80 -10.28 -7.48 4.21
C MET A 80 -9.69 -7.35 5.61
N VAL A 81 -10.25 -8.06 6.59
CA VAL A 81 -9.63 -8.16 7.93
C VAL A 81 -8.53 -9.23 7.89
N LEU A 82 -7.29 -8.83 8.14
CA LEU A 82 -6.11 -9.71 8.12
C LEU A 82 -5.85 -10.38 9.48
N GLY A 83 -6.46 -9.89 10.55
CA GLY A 83 -6.33 -10.45 11.88
C GLY A 83 -6.49 -9.38 12.97
N ARG A 84 -6.01 -9.71 14.17
CA ARG A 84 -6.01 -8.80 15.32
C ARG A 84 -4.61 -8.67 15.90
N THR A 85 -4.21 -7.45 16.22
CA THR A 85 -2.94 -7.17 16.90
C THR A 85 -3.16 -6.87 18.38
N ASN A 86 -2.18 -7.26 19.20
CA ASN A 86 -2.08 -6.88 20.61
C ASN A 86 -1.26 -5.60 20.82
N SER A 87 -0.63 -5.08 19.76
CA SER A 87 0.13 -3.83 19.80
C SER A 87 -0.75 -2.67 20.24
N SER A 88 -0.30 -1.88 21.20
CA SER A 88 -0.96 -0.63 21.58
C SER A 88 -0.80 0.42 20.48
N VAL A 89 -1.63 1.48 20.51
CA VAL A 89 -1.49 2.64 19.61
C VAL A 89 -0.07 3.20 19.63
N PHE A 90 0.55 3.29 20.81
CA PHE A 90 1.94 3.72 20.96
C PHE A 90 2.92 2.81 20.21
N LYS A 91 2.76 1.47 20.33
CA LYS A 91 3.62 0.51 19.65
C LYS A 91 3.43 0.56 18.13
N VAL A 92 2.20 0.72 17.66
CA VAL A 92 1.89 0.88 16.22
C VAL A 92 2.57 2.14 15.67
N ASN A 93 2.46 3.27 16.37
CA ASN A 93 3.14 4.51 15.98
C ASN A 93 4.67 4.35 15.95
N GLN A 94 5.25 3.66 16.92
CA GLN A 94 6.68 3.35 16.92
C GLN A 94 7.08 2.55 15.68
N ILE A 95 6.33 1.50 15.35
CA ILE A 95 6.55 0.69 14.15
C ILE A 95 6.49 1.54 12.88
N LEU A 96 5.48 2.42 12.75
CA LEU A 96 5.33 3.31 11.61
C LEU A 96 6.47 4.33 11.50
N CYS A 97 6.96 4.85 12.63
CA CYS A 97 8.13 5.74 12.66
C CYS A 97 9.41 5.02 12.21
N GLU A 98 9.61 3.75 12.61
CA GLU A 98 10.73 2.92 12.16
C GLU A 98 10.63 2.68 10.64
N LEU A 99 9.47 2.22 10.16
CA LEU A 99 9.23 1.99 8.74
C LEU A 99 9.41 3.27 7.90
N SER A 100 8.98 4.43 8.40
CA SER A 100 9.17 5.71 7.70
C SER A 100 10.64 6.07 7.45
N ARG A 101 11.58 5.51 8.24
CA ARG A 101 13.02 5.69 8.04
C ARG A 101 13.60 4.66 7.06
N GLU A 102 13.05 3.45 7.05
CA GLU A 102 13.51 2.32 6.22
C GLU A 102 12.93 2.34 4.80
N TRP A 103 11.85 3.11 4.61
CA TRP A 103 11.10 3.22 3.36
C TRP A 103 11.15 4.67 2.82
N PRO A 104 12.31 5.14 2.34
CA PRO A 104 12.41 6.43 1.68
C PRO A 104 11.63 6.42 0.37
N GLY A 105 11.00 7.54 0.02
CA GLY A 105 10.12 7.64 -1.15
C GLY A 105 10.85 7.37 -2.47
N THR A 106 12.13 7.71 -2.54
CA THR A 106 13.00 7.46 -3.70
C THR A 106 13.32 5.98 -3.90
N SER A 107 13.06 5.12 -2.91
CA SER A 107 13.21 3.67 -3.03
C SER A 107 11.97 2.95 -3.56
N TYR A 108 10.91 3.68 -3.91
CA TYR A 108 9.71 3.11 -4.48
C TYR A 108 10.01 2.48 -5.85
N ASP A 109 9.72 1.20 -5.98
CA ASP A 109 9.83 0.44 -7.22
C ASP A 109 8.55 -0.36 -7.45
N LEU A 110 8.00 -0.28 -8.66
CA LEU A 110 6.70 -0.86 -8.99
C LEU A 110 6.65 -2.38 -8.80
N LEU A 111 7.77 -3.09 -8.90
CA LEU A 111 7.80 -4.56 -8.88
C LEU A 111 8.40 -5.13 -7.60
N SER A 112 9.42 -4.48 -7.04
CA SER A 112 10.26 -5.03 -5.97
C SER A 112 10.14 -4.30 -4.64
N LYS A 113 9.59 -3.08 -4.63
CA LYS A 113 9.42 -2.29 -3.41
C LYS A 113 8.28 -1.28 -3.56
N ASN A 114 7.05 -1.78 -3.50
CA ASN A 114 5.83 -0.99 -3.65
C ASN A 114 4.94 -1.06 -2.39
N CYS A 115 3.73 -0.48 -2.48
CA CYS A 115 2.74 -0.49 -1.40
C CYS A 115 2.40 -1.89 -0.86
N ASN A 116 2.36 -2.93 -1.69
CA ASN A 116 2.04 -4.30 -1.24
C ASN A 116 3.16 -4.87 -0.36
N HIS A 117 4.42 -4.61 -0.73
CA HIS A 117 5.59 -5.01 0.06
C HIS A 117 5.63 -4.30 1.41
N PHE A 118 5.31 -3.00 1.41
CA PHE A 118 5.18 -2.23 2.65
C PHE A 118 4.07 -2.77 3.55
N CYS A 119 2.89 -3.05 2.99
CA CYS A 119 1.77 -3.59 3.77
C CYS A 119 2.10 -4.97 4.35
N ASP A 120 2.84 -5.81 3.61
CA ASP A 120 3.33 -7.10 4.10
C ASP A 120 4.28 -6.95 5.29
N GLU A 121 5.25 -6.06 5.20
CA GLU A 121 6.21 -5.77 6.28
C GLU A 121 5.49 -5.20 7.51
N LEU A 122 4.54 -4.28 7.31
CA LEU A 122 3.73 -3.73 8.40
C LEU A 122 2.89 -4.82 9.07
N CYS A 123 2.25 -5.71 8.31
CA CYS A 123 1.49 -6.84 8.85
C CYS A 123 2.38 -7.77 9.68
N GLU A 124 3.61 -8.05 9.22
CA GLU A 124 4.59 -8.85 9.94
C GLU A 124 4.97 -8.21 11.29
N ARG A 125 5.26 -6.91 11.31
CA ARG A 125 5.56 -6.18 12.56
C ARG A 125 4.37 -6.08 13.51
N LEU A 126 3.15 -6.11 12.98
CA LEU A 126 1.91 -6.13 13.78
C LEU A 126 1.54 -7.54 14.27
N GLY A 127 2.23 -8.57 13.81
CA GLY A 127 1.99 -9.97 14.18
C GLY A 127 0.69 -10.54 13.60
N VAL A 128 0.27 -10.07 12.42
CA VAL A 128 -0.93 -10.56 11.72
C VAL A 128 -0.57 -11.24 10.40
N GLN A 129 -1.56 -11.86 9.76
CA GLN A 129 -1.36 -12.52 8.47
C GLN A 129 -0.90 -11.51 7.41
N LYS A 130 0.11 -11.91 6.63
CA LYS A 130 0.55 -11.16 5.43
C LYS A 130 -0.54 -11.12 4.36
N LEU A 131 -0.37 -10.28 3.34
CA LEU A 131 -1.35 -10.15 2.25
C LEU A 131 -1.56 -11.50 1.53
N PRO A 132 -2.78 -11.77 1.01
CA PRO A 132 -3.02 -12.91 0.14
C PRO A 132 -2.08 -12.91 -1.07
N GLY A 133 -1.56 -14.08 -1.47
CA GLY A 133 -0.60 -14.19 -2.58
C GLY A 133 -1.07 -13.56 -3.90
N LYS A 134 -2.39 -13.49 -4.14
CA LYS A 134 -2.98 -12.82 -5.32
C LYS A 134 -2.73 -11.31 -5.38
N LEU A 135 -2.45 -10.65 -4.25
CA LEU A 135 -2.13 -9.22 -4.18
C LEU A 135 -0.61 -8.96 -4.23
N LYS A 136 0.21 -10.01 -4.14
CA LYS A 136 1.68 -9.92 -4.16
C LYS A 136 2.29 -10.11 -5.55
N ILE A 137 1.48 -10.47 -6.54
CA ILE A 137 1.95 -10.69 -7.92
C ILE A 137 1.91 -9.33 -8.62
N CYS A 138 3.03 -8.61 -8.56
CA CYS A 138 3.34 -7.50 -9.46
C CYS A 138 4.13 -8.04 -10.64
#